data_AF-A0ABC8C016-F1
#
_entry.id   AF-A0ABC8C016-F1
#
_cell.length_a   1.000
_cell.length_b   1.000
_cell.length_c   1.000
_cell.angle_alpha   90.00
_cell.angle_beta   90.00
_cell.angle_gamma   90.00
#
_symmetry.space_group_name_H-M   'P 1'
#
loop_
_entity.id
_entity.type
_entity.pdbx_description
1 polymer ?
#
loop_
_entity_poly.entity_id
_entity_poly.type
_entity_poly.pdbx_seq_one_letter_code
_entity_poly.pdbx_strand_id
1 'polypeptide(L)'
;MAAEADGAAEVEVSPTDWVARQAELYESSGGTKGTTQLGVPCLLMDYVGRRSGAVRRTVLMYGRDGEDYLIVASNGGSDRPPLWYLNLRANPEVELRVETERFPAVAATLPAEEKARVWPRLVELFPRYAQYQAGTERDIPVVRLTRR
;
A
#
# COMPACT_ATOMS: atom_id res chain seq x y z
N MET A 1 12.32 6.03 -36.61
CA MET A 1 12.61 4.76 -35.92
C MET A 1 11.45 4.54 -34.97
N ALA A 2 10.71 3.45 -35.20
CA ALA A 2 9.35 3.25 -34.72
C ALA A 2 9.30 3.00 -33.21
N ALA A 3 8.14 3.32 -32.64
CA ALA A 3 7.74 3.13 -31.26
C ALA A 3 8.07 1.74 -30.70
N GLU A 4 8.70 1.71 -29.54
CA GLU A 4 8.52 0.61 -28.59
C GLU A 4 7.29 0.97 -27.75
N ALA A 5 6.16 0.37 -28.12
CA ALA A 5 5.00 0.29 -27.26
C ALA A 5 5.36 -0.68 -26.13
N ASP A 6 5.82 -0.13 -25.02
CA ASP A 6 6.03 -0.89 -23.78
C ASP A 6 4.67 -1.42 -23.34
N GLY A 7 4.52 -2.74 -23.40
CA GLY A 7 3.31 -3.46 -23.03
C GLY A 7 3.11 -3.46 -21.52
N ALA A 8 2.94 -2.29 -20.92
CA ALA A 8 2.48 -2.16 -19.56
C ALA A 8 1.14 -2.89 -19.46
N ALA A 9 1.12 -4.00 -18.72
CA ALA A 9 -0.11 -4.70 -18.40
C ALA A 9 -1.12 -3.68 -17.88
N GLU A 10 -2.34 -3.67 -18.45
CA GLU A 10 -3.37 -2.69 -18.11
C GLU A 10 -3.61 -2.68 -16.60
N VAL A 11 -3.27 -1.56 -15.95
CA VAL A 11 -3.29 -1.45 -14.49
C VAL A 11 -4.70 -1.08 -14.04
N GLU A 12 -5.37 -2.00 -13.35
CA GLU A 12 -6.69 -1.76 -12.77
C GLU A 12 -6.58 -0.93 -11.49
N VAL A 13 -7.00 0.34 -11.55
CA VAL A 13 -7.02 1.22 -10.39
C VAL A 13 -8.16 0.85 -9.42
N SER A 14 -7.94 1.06 -8.12
CA SER A 14 -8.94 0.86 -7.06
C SER A 14 -10.34 1.38 -7.45
N PRO A 15 -11.43 0.62 -7.22
CA PRO A 15 -12.80 1.05 -7.54
C PRO A 15 -13.32 2.15 -6.59
N THR A 16 -12.55 2.55 -5.59
CA THR A 16 -12.89 3.66 -4.70
C THR A 16 -12.49 5.00 -5.33
N ASP A 17 -13.47 5.83 -5.71
CA ASP A 17 -13.26 7.07 -6.49
C ASP A 17 -12.13 7.97 -5.99
N TRP A 18 -12.07 8.25 -4.68
CA TRP A 18 -11.04 9.13 -4.14
C TRP A 18 -9.64 8.50 -4.19
N VAL A 19 -9.54 7.17 -4.02
CA VAL A 19 -8.28 6.43 -4.18
C VAL A 19 -7.85 6.44 -5.64
N ALA A 20 -8.78 6.28 -6.57
CA ALA A 20 -8.50 6.32 -8.00
C ALA A 20 -7.98 7.70 -8.43
N ARG A 21 -8.64 8.78 -7.97
CA ARG A 21 -8.18 10.15 -8.22
C ARG A 21 -6.81 10.44 -7.63
N GLN A 22 -6.54 9.94 -6.43
CA GLN A 22 -5.23 10.11 -5.80
C GLN A 22 -4.15 9.34 -6.59
N ALA A 23 -4.42 8.11 -7.01
CA ALA A 23 -3.51 7.31 -7.82
C ALA A 23 -3.20 8.00 -9.15
N GLU A 24 -4.21 8.51 -9.84
CA GLU A 24 -4.06 9.25 -11.10
C GLU A 24 -3.22 10.51 -10.92
N LEU A 25 -3.48 11.29 -9.88
CA LEU A 25 -2.69 12.49 -9.58
C LEU A 25 -1.25 12.15 -9.24
N TYR A 26 -1.03 11.09 -8.47
CA TYR A 26 0.31 10.64 -8.08
C TYR A 26 1.11 10.17 -9.29
N GLU A 27 0.46 9.44 -10.18
CA GLU A 27 1.07 8.92 -11.40
C GLU A 27 1.36 10.00 -12.43
N SER A 28 0.35 10.79 -12.82
CA SER A 28 0.46 11.82 -13.86
C SER A 28 1.43 12.94 -13.49
N SER A 29 1.64 13.17 -12.19
CA SER A 29 2.62 14.14 -11.69
C SER A 29 4.04 13.59 -11.54
N GLY A 30 4.27 12.33 -11.92
CA GLY A 30 5.56 11.67 -11.77
C GLY A 30 6.04 11.59 -10.32
N GLY A 31 5.11 11.55 -9.36
CA GLY A 31 5.47 11.44 -7.95
C GLY A 31 5.48 12.73 -7.13
N THR A 32 5.04 13.85 -7.68
CA THR A 32 5.19 15.17 -7.04
C THR A 32 3.90 15.71 -6.40
N LYS A 33 2.75 15.12 -6.72
CA LYS A 33 1.43 15.48 -6.18
C LYS A 33 0.71 14.23 -5.70
N GLY A 34 -0.29 14.37 -4.81
CA GLY A 34 -1.04 13.22 -4.29
C GLY A 34 -0.24 12.29 -3.36
N THR A 35 0.95 12.73 -2.93
CA THR A 35 1.92 11.97 -2.12
C THR A 35 1.58 11.93 -0.63
N THR A 36 0.55 12.65 -0.19
CA THR A 36 0.09 12.65 1.21
C THR A 36 -1.42 12.53 1.28
N GLN A 37 -1.90 12.03 2.42
CA GLN A 37 -3.31 11.97 2.77
C GLN A 37 -3.45 12.40 4.23
N LEU A 38 -4.24 13.43 4.52
CA LEU A 38 -4.40 13.98 5.88
C LEU A 38 -3.05 14.31 6.57
N GLY A 39 -2.05 14.77 5.80
CA GLY A 39 -0.70 15.06 6.29
C GLY A 39 0.21 13.84 6.48
N VAL A 40 -0.27 12.63 6.18
CA VAL A 40 0.48 11.37 6.29
C VAL A 40 1.06 11.00 4.92
N PRO A 41 2.34 10.62 4.81
CA PRO A 41 2.95 10.22 3.55
C PRO A 41 2.31 8.95 2.98
N CYS A 42 2.19 8.93 1.66
CA CYS A 42 1.56 7.85 0.89
C CYS A 42 2.52 7.32 -0.19
N LEU A 43 2.39 6.02 -0.46
CA LEU A 43 3.03 5.34 -1.57
C LEU A 43 1.97 4.80 -2.53
N LEU A 44 2.33 4.70 -3.81
CA LEU A 44 1.54 4.01 -4.82
C LEU A 44 2.11 2.60 -4.97
N MET A 45 1.25 1.60 -4.95
CA MET A 45 1.62 0.19 -5.01
C MET A 45 0.84 -0.50 -6.11
N ASP A 46 1.59 -1.11 -7.02
CA ASP A 46 1.07 -2.03 -8.02
C ASP A 46 1.29 -3.48 -7.56
N TYR A 47 0.25 -4.31 -7.68
CA TYR A 47 0.23 -5.69 -7.19
C TYR A 47 -0.65 -6.57 -8.06
N VAL A 48 -0.39 -7.88 -8.08
CA VAL A 48 -1.15 -8.84 -8.90
C VAL A 48 -2.41 -9.30 -8.17
N GLY A 49 -3.58 -9.20 -8.82
CA GLY A 49 -4.83 -9.73 -8.30
C GLY A 49 -4.84 -11.27 -8.28
N ARG A 50 -4.94 -11.89 -7.09
CA ARG A 50 -4.81 -13.36 -6.92
C ARG A 50 -5.84 -14.21 -7.67
N ARG A 51 -6.98 -13.61 -8.06
CA ARG A 51 -8.06 -14.30 -8.78
C ARG A 51 -8.06 -13.99 -10.26
N SER A 52 -7.73 -12.76 -10.64
CA SER A 52 -7.80 -12.28 -12.02
C SER A 52 -6.47 -12.35 -12.76
N GLY A 53 -5.34 -12.35 -12.06
CA GLY A 53 -4.00 -12.18 -12.65
C GLY A 53 -3.70 -10.75 -13.11
N ALA A 54 -4.68 -9.85 -13.12
CA ALA A 54 -4.51 -8.46 -13.52
C ALA A 54 -3.65 -7.68 -12.52
N VAL A 55 -2.83 -6.76 -13.04
CA VAL A 55 -2.11 -5.78 -12.22
C VAL A 55 -3.12 -4.77 -11.69
N ARG A 56 -3.06 -4.48 -10.40
CA ARG A 56 -3.94 -3.56 -9.70
C ARG A 56 -3.14 -2.48 -8.99
N ARG A 57 -3.70 -1.28 -8.89
CA ARG A 57 -3.05 -0.11 -8.28
C ARG A 57 -3.82 0.42 -7.08
N THR A 58 -3.10 0.76 -6.03
CA THR A 58 -3.66 1.42 -4.84
C THR A 58 -2.69 2.45 -4.27
N VAL A 59 -3.21 3.39 -3.49
CA VAL A 59 -2.42 4.37 -2.73
C VAL A 59 -2.65 4.13 -1.25
N LEU A 60 -1.58 4.01 -0.48
CA LEU A 60 -1.63 3.67 0.94
C LEU A 60 -0.73 4.62 1.73
N MET A 61 -1.21 5.03 2.91
CA MET A 61 -0.35 5.64 3.93
C MET A 61 0.73 4.65 4.34
N TYR A 62 1.94 5.14 4.57
CA TYR A 62 3.05 4.30 5.03
C TYR A 62 3.82 4.92 6.21
N GLY A 63 4.35 4.07 7.07
CA GLY A 63 5.39 4.38 8.05
C GLY A 63 6.74 3.80 7.63
N ARG A 64 7.79 4.08 8.39
CA ARG A 64 9.16 3.58 8.14
C ARG A 64 9.68 2.79 9.34
N ASP A 65 10.48 1.77 9.05
CA ASP A 65 11.28 1.05 10.03
C ASP A 65 12.64 0.72 9.40
N GLY A 66 13.64 1.55 9.68
CA GLY A 66 14.91 1.53 8.95
C GLY A 66 14.70 1.82 7.46
N GLU A 67 15.16 0.90 6.61
CA GLU A 67 15.05 1.00 5.16
C GLU A 67 13.71 0.50 4.59
N ASP A 68 12.87 -0.10 5.44
CA ASP A 68 11.61 -0.70 5.02
C ASP A 68 10.43 0.26 5.13
N TYR A 69 9.44 0.06 4.25
CA TYR A 69 8.15 0.74 4.32
C TYR A 69 7.11 -0.14 5.02
N LEU A 70 6.28 0.45 5.87
CA LEU A 70 5.23 -0.25 6.62
C LEU A 70 3.85 0.24 6.18
N ILE A 71 3.01 -0.65 5.67
CA ILE A 71 1.60 -0.36 5.35
C ILE A 71 0.66 -1.14 6.26
N VAL A 72 -0.51 -0.59 6.56
CA VAL A 72 -1.46 -1.18 7.52
C VAL A 72 -2.72 -1.65 6.80
N ALA A 73 -3.05 -2.93 6.91
CA ALA A 73 -4.25 -3.55 6.33
C ALA A 73 -5.51 -3.28 7.19
N SER A 74 -5.76 -2.00 7.47
CA SER A 74 -6.81 -1.57 8.41
C SER A 74 -8.21 -1.61 7.81
N ASN A 75 -8.38 -1.37 6.51
CA ASN A 75 -9.70 -1.28 5.86
C ASN A 75 -10.74 -0.46 6.67
N GLY A 76 -10.29 0.65 7.28
CA GLY A 76 -11.13 1.51 8.13
C GLY A 76 -11.68 0.84 9.39
N GLY A 77 -11.06 -0.24 9.88
CA GLY A 77 -11.55 -1.01 11.02
C GLY A 77 -12.61 -2.06 10.67
N SER A 78 -12.90 -2.29 9.39
CA SER A 78 -13.81 -3.36 8.96
C SER A 78 -13.34 -4.74 9.44
N ASP A 79 -14.27 -5.64 9.74
CA ASP A 79 -13.98 -7.05 10.07
C ASP A 79 -13.37 -7.85 8.90
N ARG A 80 -13.44 -7.30 7.68
CA ARG A 80 -12.84 -7.91 6.50
C ARG A 80 -11.49 -7.26 6.18
N PRO A 81 -10.42 -8.05 6.00
CA PRO A 81 -9.16 -7.54 5.46
C PRO A 81 -9.37 -6.94 4.06
N PRO A 82 -8.59 -5.92 3.68
CA PRO A 82 -8.69 -5.32 2.36
C PRO A 82 -8.22 -6.31 1.28
N LEU A 83 -8.80 -6.20 0.08
CA LEU A 83 -8.49 -7.14 -1.02
C LEU A 83 -7.02 -7.11 -1.43
N TRP A 84 -6.37 -5.94 -1.42
CA TRP A 84 -4.93 -5.83 -1.71
C TRP A 84 -4.11 -6.70 -0.76
N TYR A 85 -4.42 -6.73 0.54
CA TYR A 85 -3.70 -7.54 1.53
C TYR A 85 -3.85 -9.02 1.23
N LEU A 86 -5.07 -9.43 0.89
CA LEU A 86 -5.38 -10.79 0.50
C LEU A 86 -4.68 -11.22 -0.80
N ASN A 87 -4.37 -10.27 -1.69
CA ASN A 87 -3.56 -10.50 -2.89
C ASN A 87 -2.07 -10.62 -2.56
N LEU A 88 -1.52 -9.75 -1.69
CA LEU A 88 -0.12 -9.82 -1.26
C LEU A 88 0.22 -11.14 -0.54
N ARG A 89 -0.74 -11.70 0.20
CA ARG A 89 -0.57 -13.03 0.80
C ARG A 89 -0.42 -14.16 -0.21
N ALA A 90 -0.91 -13.97 -1.44
CA ALA A 90 -0.82 -14.96 -2.52
C ALA A 90 0.36 -14.71 -3.45
N ASN A 91 0.66 -13.44 -3.75
CA ASN A 91 1.86 -13.02 -4.47
C ASN A 91 2.45 -11.77 -3.77
N PRO A 92 3.62 -11.90 -3.11
CA PRO A 92 4.21 -10.81 -2.33
C PRO A 92 4.97 -9.79 -3.19
N GLU A 93 5.16 -10.03 -4.49
CA GLU A 93 5.90 -9.11 -5.35
C GLU A 93 5.04 -7.90 -5.74
N VAL A 94 5.63 -6.71 -5.58
CA VAL A 94 4.98 -5.43 -5.87
C VAL A 94 5.95 -4.47 -6.56
N GLU A 95 5.41 -3.53 -7.32
CA GLU A 95 6.13 -2.33 -7.72
C GLU A 95 5.64 -1.15 -6.88
N LEU A 96 6.59 -0.41 -6.30
CA LEU A 96 6.30 0.78 -5.50
C LEU A 96 6.71 2.03 -6.24
N ARG A 97 5.90 3.08 -6.10
CA ARG A 97 6.28 4.46 -6.32
C ARG A 97 6.23 5.21 -4.98
N VAL A 98 7.38 5.73 -4.57
CA VAL A 98 7.52 6.60 -3.40
C VAL A 98 8.09 7.91 -3.89
N GLU A 99 7.25 8.94 -3.89
CA GLU A 99 7.54 10.20 -4.54
C GLU A 99 7.97 9.96 -6.01
N THR A 100 9.10 10.53 -6.42
CA THR A 100 9.63 10.40 -7.78
C THR A 100 10.27 9.05 -8.06
N GLU A 101 10.56 8.25 -7.04
CA GLU A 101 11.26 6.98 -7.18
C GLU A 101 10.30 5.82 -7.44
N ARG A 102 10.69 4.92 -8.35
CA ARG A 102 10.02 3.66 -8.65
C ARG A 102 10.96 2.49 -8.43
N PHE A 103 10.50 1.44 -7.77
CA PHE A 103 11.32 0.25 -7.52
C PHE A 103 10.49 -1.00 -7.18
N PRO A 104 10.99 -2.20 -7.50
CA PRO A 104 10.40 -3.44 -7.04
C PRO A 104 10.60 -3.64 -5.53
N ALA A 105 9.63 -4.28 -4.87
CA ALA A 105 9.71 -4.64 -3.47
C ALA A 105 9.00 -5.98 -3.19
N VAL A 106 9.23 -6.52 -1.99
CA VAL A 106 8.56 -7.72 -1.48
C VAL A 106 7.77 -7.38 -0.23
N ALA A 107 6.51 -7.79 -0.23
CA ALA A 107 5.61 -7.68 0.90
C ALA A 107 5.71 -8.87 1.85
N ALA A 108 5.81 -8.60 3.16
CA ALA A 108 5.73 -9.61 4.21
C ALA A 108 4.86 -9.11 5.37
N THR A 109 3.94 -9.93 5.87
CA THR A 109 3.19 -9.59 7.09
C THR A 109 4.13 -9.69 8.28
N LEU A 110 4.18 -8.66 9.12
CA LEU A 110 5.00 -8.67 10.33
C LEU A 110 4.48 -9.73 11.33
N PRO A 111 5.39 -10.48 11.99
CA PRO A 111 5.07 -11.23 13.19
C PRO A 111 4.52 -10.33 14.30
N ALA A 112 3.81 -10.92 15.27
CA ALA A 112 3.15 -10.19 16.34
C ALA A 112 4.14 -9.34 17.17
N GLU A 113 5.33 -9.87 17.43
CA GLU A 113 6.38 -9.22 18.20
C GLU A 113 6.94 -7.99 17.47
N GLU A 114 7.19 -8.12 16.16
CA GLU A 114 7.64 -7.00 15.33
C GLU A 114 6.54 -5.95 15.18
N LYS A 115 5.29 -6.36 14.96
CA LYS A 115 4.13 -5.47 14.93
C LYS A 115 4.03 -4.68 16.23
N ALA A 116 4.11 -5.34 17.39
CA ALA A 116 3.99 -4.69 18.69
C ALA A 116 5.05 -3.59 18.90
N ARG A 117 6.27 -3.79 18.38
CA ARG A 117 7.35 -2.79 18.43
C ARG A 117 7.05 -1.55 17.57
N VAL A 118 6.49 -1.73 16.37
CA VAL A 118 6.27 -0.61 15.43
C VAL A 118 4.89 0.05 15.55
N TRP A 119 3.92 -0.65 16.13
CA TRP A 119 2.53 -0.19 16.23
C TRP A 119 2.36 1.18 16.90
N PRO A 120 3.03 1.51 18.03
CA PRO A 120 2.91 2.83 18.64
C PRO A 120 3.26 3.96 17.68
N ARG A 121 4.32 3.81 16.89
CA ARG A 121 4.75 4.82 15.90
C ARG A 121 3.76 4.96 14.75
N LEU A 122 3.14 3.85 14.31
CA LEU A 122 2.09 3.88 13.29
C LEU A 122 0.84 4.60 13.81
N VAL A 123 0.49 4.41 15.08
CA VAL A 123 -0.60 5.15 15.74
C VAL A 123 -0.26 6.62 15.91
N GLU A 124 0.98 6.98 16.27
CA GLU A 124 1.42 8.38 16.32
C GLU A 124 1.30 9.04 14.93
N LEU A 125 1.70 8.32 13.88
CA LEU A 125 1.59 8.78 12.50
C LEU A 125 0.13 8.96 12.06
N PHE A 126 -0.74 8.02 12.40
CA PHE A 126 -2.16 8.08 12.08
C PHE A 126 -3.02 7.57 13.25
N PRO A 127 -3.46 8.46 14.15
CA PRO A 127 -4.14 8.10 15.41
C PRO A 127 -5.40 7.25 15.26
N ARG A 128 -6.06 7.30 14.09
CA ARG A 128 -7.25 6.49 13.81
C ARG A 128 -6.95 4.98 13.78
N TYR A 129 -5.70 4.54 13.59
CA TYR A 129 -5.36 3.11 13.68
C TYR A 129 -5.69 2.51 15.04
N ALA A 130 -5.52 3.24 16.15
CA ALA A 130 -5.90 2.76 17.47
C ALA A 130 -7.42 2.53 17.58
N GLN A 131 -8.21 3.47 17.05
CA GLN A 131 -9.68 3.34 17.00
C GLN A 131 -10.10 2.15 16.14
N TYR A 132 -9.46 1.98 14.97
CA TYR A 132 -9.76 0.85 14.08
C TYR A 132 -9.44 -0.49 14.71
N GLN A 133 -8.30 -0.62 15.40
CA GLN A 133 -7.92 -1.87 16.08
C GLN A 133 -8.82 -2.19 17.26
N ALA A 134 -9.31 -1.18 17.98
CA ALA A 134 -10.27 -1.36 19.08
C ALA A 134 -11.68 -1.72 18.58
N GLY A 135 -12.02 -1.34 17.34
CA GLY A 135 -13.34 -1.54 16.74
C GLY A 135 -13.56 -2.90 16.07
N THR A 136 -12.58 -3.81 16.10
CA THR A 136 -12.68 -5.14 15.46
C THR A 136 -11.96 -6.19 16.28
N GLU A 137 -12.42 -7.44 16.21
CA GLU A 137 -11.80 -8.58 16.90
C GLU A 137 -10.55 -9.11 16.18
N ARG A 138 -10.36 -8.75 14.90
CA ARG A 138 -9.18 -9.21 14.15
C ARG A 138 -7.94 -8.42 14.55
N ASP A 139 -6.82 -9.12 14.55
CA ASP A 139 -5.53 -8.44 14.54
C ASP A 139 -5.35 -7.70 13.20
N ILE A 140 -5.17 -6.37 13.22
CA ILE A 140 -4.98 -5.59 11.98
C ILE A 140 -3.56 -5.82 11.46
N PRO A 141 -3.36 -6.44 10.28
CA PRO A 141 -2.02 -6.76 9.81
C PRO A 141 -1.20 -5.50 9.49
N VAL A 142 0.06 -5.51 9.89
CA VAL A 142 1.09 -4.58 9.39
C VAL A 142 1.95 -5.35 8.40
N VAL A 143 2.16 -4.77 7.22
CA VAL A 143 2.94 -5.37 6.13
C VAL A 143 4.19 -4.55 5.93
N ARG A 144 5.34 -5.22 6.01
CA ARG A 144 6.65 -4.71 5.62
C ARG A 144 6.82 -4.84 4.11
N LEU A 145 7.33 -3.78 3.50
CA LEU A 145 7.73 -3.74 2.10
C LEU A 145 9.24 -3.48 2.05
N THR A 146 9.98 -4.47 1.58
CA THR A 146 11.45 -4.43 1.47
C THR A 146 11.83 -4.28 0.00
N ARG A 147 12.60 -3.24 -0.31
CA ARG A 147 13.11 -2.98 -1.66
C ARG A 147 13.98 -4.14 -2.15
N ARG A 148 13.84 -4.52 -3.42
CA ARG A 148 14.68 -5.50 -4.11
C ARG A 148 15.87 -4.84 -4.80
#